data_AF-A0A392SRN5-F1
#
_entry.id   AF-A0A392SRN5-F1
#
_cell.length_a   1.000
_cell.length_b   1.000
_cell.length_c   1.000
_cell.angle_alpha   90.00
_cell.angle_beta   90.00
_cell.angle_gamma   90.00
#
_symmetry.space_group_name_H-M   'P 1'
#
loop_
_entity.id
_entity.type
_entity.pdbx_description
1 polymer ?
#
loop_
_entity_poly.entity_id
_entity_poly.type
_entity_poly.pdbx_seq_one_letter_code
_entity_poly.pdbx_strand_id
1 'polypeptide(L)' 'MLVSKLAEIYIEQIVRLHDIPSSIVSDRDPRFTSRFWESLQEALGTKLRLSSVYHPQTD' A
#
# COMPACT_ATOMS: atom_id res chain seq x y z
N MET A 1 13.91 13.47 -0.78
CA MET A 1 12.64 13.33 -1.51
C MET A 1 11.53 13.09 -0.48
N LEU A 2 10.42 13.83 -0.54
CA LEU A 2 9.30 13.64 0.39
C LEU A 2 8.59 12.31 0.09
N VAL A 3 8.07 11.65 1.12
CA VAL A 3 7.34 10.38 1.00
C VAL A 3 6.12 10.52 0.07
N SER A 4 5.41 11.63 0.20
CA SER A 4 4.32 12.02 -0.71
C SER A 4 4.77 12.10 -2.17
N LYS A 5 5.94 12.68 -2.43
CA LYS A 5 6.46 12.77 -3.80
C LYS A 5 6.81 11.41 -4.39
N LEU A 6 7.34 10.50 -3.56
CA LEU A 6 7.60 9.12 -4.00
C LEU A 6 6.30 8.37 -4.28
N ALA A 7 5.25 8.58 -3.47
CA ALA A 7 3.94 7.98 -3.69
C ALA A 7 3.33 8.45 -5.02
N GLU A 8 3.36 9.76 -5.31
CA GLU A 8 2.93 10.31 -6.60
C GLU A 8 3.65 9.64 -7.77
N ILE A 9 4.99 9.56 -7.72
CA ILE A 9 5.78 8.92 -8.78
C ILE A 9 5.40 7.44 -8.94
N TYR A 10 5.21 6.72 -7.83
CA TYR A 10 4.83 5.32 -7.88
C TYR A 10 3.45 5.13 -8.52
N ILE A 11 2.49 6.01 -8.21
CA ILE A 11 1.16 6.01 -8.84
C ILE A 11 1.27 6.26 -10.35
N GLU A 12 2.01 7.32 -10.73
CA GLU A 12 2.17 7.73 -12.12
C GLU A 12 2.96 6.75 -12.99
N GLN A 13 3.77 5.87 -12.40
CA GLN A 13 4.61 4.95 -13.17
C GLN A 13 4.10 3.50 -13.11
N ILE A 14 3.64 3.06 -11.94
CA ILE A 14 3.28 1.66 -11.70
C ILE A 14 1.77 1.50 -11.61
N VAL A 15 1.11 2.25 -10.71
CA VAL A 15 -0.32 2.01 -10.43
C VAL A 15 -1.21 2.38 -11.61
N ARG A 16 -0.84 3.38 -12.44
CA ARG A 16 -1.59 3.76 -13.66
C ARG A 16 -1.80 2.61 -14.66
N LEU A 17 -1.04 1.52 -14.54
CA LEU A 17 -1.13 0.36 -15.42
C LEU A 17 -2.18 -0.65 -14.92
N HIS A 18 -2.81 -0.39 -13.78
CA HIS A 18 -3.71 -1.29 -13.07
C HIS A 18 -4.95 -0.56 -12.56
N ASP A 19 -5.99 -1.32 -12.22
CA ASP A 19 -7.12 -0.81 -11.47
C ASP A 19 -6.78 -0.60 -10.00
N ILE A 20 -7.42 0.40 -9.38
CA ILE A 20 -7.24 0.73 -7.96
C ILE A 20 -8.33 0.03 -7.15
N PRO A 21 -7.99 -0.91 -6.25
CA PRO A 21 -8.98 -1.56 -5.39
C PRO A 21 -9.49 -0.60 -4.32
N SER A 22 -10.74 -0.78 -3.88
CA SER A 22 -11.32 0.02 -2.78
C SER A 22 -10.69 -0.28 -1.42
N SER A 23 -10.07 -1.46 -1.25
CA SER A 23 -9.33 -1.84 -0.05
C SER A 23 -8.28 -2.91 -0.32
N ILE A 24 -7.26 -2.97 0.52
CA ILE A 24 -6.20 -3.97 0.46
C ILE A 24 -5.91 -4.51 1.86
N VAL A 25 -5.69 -5.82 1.95
CA VAL A 25 -5.17 -6.48 3.16
C VAL A 25 -3.70 -6.76 2.93
N SER A 26 -2.84 -6.17 3.75
CA SER A 26 -1.39 -6.44 3.75
C SER A 26 -1.00 -7.14 5.05
N ASP A 27 0.05 -7.94 5.02
CA ASP A 27 0.65 -8.44 6.24
C ASP A 27 1.40 -7.33 6.99
N ARG A 28 2.06 -7.69 8.10
CA ARG A 28 2.81 -6.76 8.94
C ARG A 28 4.29 -6.71 8.59
N ASP A 29 4.68 -7.11 7.38
CA ASP A 29 6.03 -6.88 6.88
C ASP A 29 6.35 -5.38 6.96
N PRO A 30 7.56 -4.99 7.42
CA PRO A 30 7.95 -3.59 7.56
C PRO A 30 7.77 -2.73 6.30
N ARG A 31 7.78 -3.36 5.11
CA ARG A 31 7.47 -2.69 3.84
C ARG A 31 6.04 -2.16 3.80
N PHE A 32 5.08 -2.95 4.28
CA PHE A 32 3.65 -2.62 4.30
C PHE A 32 3.19 -1.90 5.58
N THR A 33 4.06 -1.75 6.56
CA THR A 33 3.86 -0.84 7.70
C THR A 33 4.72 0.42 7.59
N SER A 34 5.35 0.64 6.43
CA SER A 34 6.18 1.83 6.21
C SER A 34 5.32 3.06 5.98
N ARG A 35 5.84 4.24 6.35
CA ARG A 35 5.19 5.52 6.06
C ARG A 35 4.93 5.73 4.56
N PHE A 36 5.79 5.16 3.71
CA PHE A 36 5.60 5.19 2.27
C PHE A 36 4.36 4.42 1.85
N TRP A 37 4.19 3.19 2.36
CA TRP A 37 3.01 2.39 2.06
C TRP A 37 1.73 3.06 2.54
N GLU A 38 1.74 3.61 3.76
CA GLU A 38 0.59 4.37 4.30
C GLU A 38 0.23 5.57 3.40
N SER A 39 1.20 6.41 3.04
CA SER A 39 0.96 7.57 2.16
C SER A 39 0.54 7.17 0.75
N LEU A 40 1.04 6.04 0.23
CA LEU A 40 0.61 5.52 -1.07
C LEU A 40 -0.87 5.16 -1.05
N GLN A 41 -1.33 4.43 -0.03
CA GLN A 41 -2.73 4.03 0.05
C GLN A 41 -3.66 5.22 0.29
N GLU A 42 -3.23 6.21 1.07
CA GLU A 42 -3.94 7.49 1.22
C GLU A 42 -4.10 8.20 -0.13
N ALA A 43 -3.03 8.34 -0.91
CA ALA A 43 -3.06 8.98 -2.22
C ALA A 43 -3.93 8.23 -3.24
N LEU A 44 -4.03 6.90 -3.12
CA LEU A 44 -4.91 6.07 -3.94
C LEU A 44 -6.38 6.10 -3.50
N GLY A 45 -6.68 6.59 -2.29
CA GLY A 45 -8.00 6.44 -1.68
C GLY A 45 -8.32 4.98 -1.31
N THR A 46 -7.30 4.12 -1.23
CA THR A 46 -7.43 2.71 -0.91
C THR A 46 -7.44 2.51 0.59
N LYS A 47 -8.42 1.76 1.11
CA LYS A 47 -8.44 1.42 2.53
C LYS A 47 -7.41 0.32 2.85
N LEU A 48 -6.33 0.68 3.54
CA LEU A 48 -5.35 -0.26 4.05
C LEU A 48 -5.87 -1.00 5.30
N ARG A 49 -5.75 -2.33 5.31
CA ARG A 49 -6.02 -3.19 6.46
C ARG A 49 -4.81 -4.08 6.70
N LEU A 50 -4.32 -4.11 7.93
CA LEU A 50 -3.23 -5.03 8.30
C LEU A 50 -3.81 -6.35 8.80
N SER A 51 -3.25 -7.44 8.30
CA SER A 51 -3.59 -8.79 8.74
C SER A 51 -3.20 -8.98 10.22
N SER A 52 -3.87 -9.93 10.88
CA SER A 52 -3.52 -10.32 12.25
C SER A 52 -2.35 -11.32 12.24
N VAL A 53 -1.59 -11.36 13.34
CA VAL A 53 -0.38 -12.22 13.52
C VAL A 53 -0.68 -13.72 13.35
N TYR A 54 -1.95 -14.11 13.47
CA TYR A 54 -2.42 -15.45 13.13
C TYR A 54 -2.99 -15.47 11.71
N HIS A 55 -2.10 -15.49 10.71
CA HIS A 55 -2.39 -16.04 9.39
C HIS A 55 -1.49 -17.25 9.18
N PRO A 56 -1.95 -18.48 9.52
CA PRO A 56 -1.35 -19.68 8.95
C PRO A 56 -1.63 -19.64 7.44
N GLN A 57 -0.65 -19.12 6.70
CA GLN A 57 -0.49 -19.10 5.25
C GLN A 57 -1.57 -18.41 4.39
N THR A 58 -1.08 -17.60 3.47
CA THR A 58 -1.43 -17.72 2.06
C THR A 58 -0.15 -17.42 1.28
N ASP A 59 0.63 -18.47 1.00
CA ASP A 59 1.26 -18.57 -0.33
C ASP A 59 0.13 -18.84 -1.33
#